data_AF-A0AAV7H1H2-F1
#
_entry.id   AF-A0AAV7H1H2-F1
#
_cell.length_a   1.000
_cell.length_b   1.000
_cell.length_c   1.000
_cell.angle_alpha   90.00
_cell.angle_beta   90.00
_cell.angle_gamma   90.00
#
_symmetry.space_group_name_H-M   'P 1'
#
loop_
_entity.id
_entity.type
_entity.pdbx_description
1 polymer ?
#
loop_
_entity_poly.entity_id
_entity_poly.type
_entity_poly.pdbx_seq_one_letter_code
_entity_poly.pdbx_strand_id
1 'polypeptide(L)'
;MLQAKRWCIAYPGANPGNLQRDINNICSSIDCSSIKPGGSCYQPNDLVSHASVVFNLYYKAHSSQPSACNFGGDAMFSLADPCKDQFSVFSEYYFSTVVFV
;
A
#
# COMPACT_ATOMS: atom_id res chain seq x y z
N MET A 1 -0.93 11.89 -23.10
CA MET A 1 -1.61 10.67 -22.63
C MET A 1 -1.11 10.39 -21.22
N LEU A 2 -1.76 10.95 -20.20
CA LEU A 2 -1.36 10.72 -18.81
C LEU A 2 -1.75 9.29 -18.46
N GLN A 3 -0.76 8.38 -18.40
CA GLN A 3 -1.00 7.09 -17.77
C GLN A 3 -1.34 7.35 -16.31
N ALA A 4 -2.57 7.06 -15.90
CA ALA A 4 -2.95 7.10 -14.50
C ALA A 4 -2.01 6.13 -13.75
N LYS A 5 -1.11 6.69 -12.93
CA LYS A 5 -0.11 5.92 -12.19
C LYS A 5 -0.85 5.10 -11.13
N ARG A 6 -0.96 3.79 -11.36
CA ARG A 6 -1.56 2.86 -10.38
C ARG A 6 -0.53 2.44 -9.36
N TRP A 7 -0.97 2.44 -8.11
CA TRP A 7 -0.24 2.01 -6.93
C TRP A 7 -0.97 0.83 -6.31
N CYS A 8 -0.22 -0.11 -5.74
CA CYS A 8 -0.79 -1.21 -4.97
C CYS A 8 -0.70 -0.84 -3.49
N ILE A 9 -1.85 -0.71 -2.82
CA ILE A 9 -1.93 -0.33 -1.42
C ILE A 9 -2.59 -1.44 -0.60
N ALA A 10 -2.42 -1.42 0.72
CA ALA A 10 -3.09 -2.36 1.60
C ALA A 10 -4.56 -1.97 1.78
N TYR A 11 -5.44 -2.98 1.88
CA TYR A 11 -6.83 -2.76 2.20
C TYR A 11 -6.96 -2.40 3.70
N PRO A 12 -7.59 -1.27 4.06
CA PRO A 12 -7.66 -0.82 5.46
C PRO A 12 -8.52 -1.74 6.33
N GLY A 13 -9.43 -2.53 5.74
CA GLY A 13 -10.18 -3.58 6.43
C GLY A 13 -9.51 -4.95 6.40
N ALA A 14 -8.27 -5.07 5.91
CA ALA A 14 -7.54 -6.33 5.86
C ALA A 14 -7.22 -6.83 7.27
N ASN A 15 -7.02 -8.13 7.41
CA ASN A 15 -6.62 -8.69 8.70
C ASN A 15 -5.20 -8.21 9.05
N PRO A 16 -4.99 -7.52 10.19
CA PRO A 16 -3.66 -7.07 10.60
C PRO A 16 -2.62 -8.19 10.66
N GLY A 17 -3.04 -9.40 11.04
CA GLY A 17 -2.16 -10.57 11.07
C GLY A 17 -1.65 -10.97 9.69
N ASN A 18 -2.50 -10.88 8.66
CA ASN A 18 -2.11 -11.14 7.28
C ASN A 18 -1.17 -10.05 6.75
N LEU A 19 -1.53 -8.77 6.97
CA LEU A 19 -0.69 -7.64 6.56
C LEU A 19 0.72 -7.74 7.13
N GLN A 20 0.85 -8.04 8.42
CA GLN A 20 2.16 -8.17 9.06
C GLN A 20 2.96 -9.36 8.49
N ARG A 21 2.29 -10.48 8.23
CA ARG A 21 2.90 -11.66 7.61
C ARG A 21 3.41 -11.33 6.21
N ASP A 22 2.60 -10.67 5.39
CA ASP A 22 2.97 -10.30 4.03
C ASP A 22 4.08 -9.26 4.00
N ILE A 23 4.05 -8.27 4.89
CA ILE A 23 5.18 -7.34 5.09
C ILE A 23 6.46 -8.11 5.35
N ASN A 24 6.46 -9.02 6.31
CA ASN A 24 7.66 -9.78 6.68
C ASN A 24 8.16 -10.66 5.53
N ASN A 25 7.24 -11.30 4.79
CA ASN A 25 7.57 -12.12 3.62
C ASN A 25 8.19 -11.28 2.51
N ILE A 26 7.57 -10.17 2.15
CA ILE A 26 8.03 -9.29 1.08
C ILE A 26 9.37 -8.67 1.45
N CYS A 27 9.51 -8.14 2.67
CA CYS A 27 10.75 -7.53 3.15
C CYS A 27 11.92 -8.51 3.31
N SER A 28 11.66 -9.83 3.28
CA SER A 28 12.73 -10.82 3.17
C SER A 28 13.29 -10.94 1.75
N SER A 29 12.53 -10.49 0.74
CA SER A 29 12.87 -10.58 -0.68
C SER A 29 13.24 -9.23 -1.30
N ILE A 30 12.76 -8.11 -0.74
CA ILE A 30 13.03 -6.75 -1.23
C ILE A 30 13.50 -5.83 -0.11
N ASP A 31 14.10 -4.69 -0.48
CA ASP A 31 14.53 -3.69 0.49
C ASP A 31 13.35 -2.88 1.04
N CYS A 32 13.08 -3.03 2.33
CA CYS A 32 12.04 -2.32 3.08
C CYS A 32 12.59 -1.18 3.94
N SER A 33 13.82 -0.71 3.71
CA SER A 33 14.43 0.38 4.48
C SER A 33 13.57 1.65 4.54
N SER A 34 12.77 1.91 3.49
CA SER A 34 11.86 3.06 3.42
C SER A 34 10.76 3.08 4.48
N ILE A 35 10.34 1.90 4.97
CA ILE A 35 9.30 1.77 6.01
C ILE A 35 9.88 1.45 7.40
N LYS A 36 11.20 1.34 7.52
CA LYS A 36 11.85 1.14 8.82
C LYS A 36 12.00 2.48 9.55
N PRO A 37 12.20 2.48 10.88
CA PRO A 37 12.48 3.70 11.62
C PRO A 37 13.62 4.49 10.99
N GLY A 38 13.38 5.76 10.65
CA GLY A 38 14.33 6.61 9.93
C GLY A 38 14.20 6.58 8.40
N GLY A 39 13.31 5.76 7.84
CA GLY A 39 12.99 5.73 6.42
C GLY A 39 12.10 6.90 5.98
N SER A 40 12.15 7.24 4.68
CA SER A 40 11.39 8.35 4.11
C SER A 40 9.87 8.16 4.11
N CYS A 41 9.40 6.91 4.24
CA CYS A 41 7.98 6.53 4.23
C CYS A 41 7.56 5.86 5.56
N TYR A 42 8.29 6.13 6.65
CA TYR A 42 8.03 5.52 7.95
C TYR A 42 6.81 6.11 8.65
N GLN A 43 6.55 7.41 8.48
CA GLN A 43 5.36 8.04 9.05
C GLN A 43 4.21 7.99 8.04
N PRO A 44 2.95 7.85 8.51
CA PRO A 44 2.58 7.51 9.89
C PRO A 44 3.00 6.08 10.23
N ASN A 45 3.33 5.85 11.52
CA ASN A 45 3.70 4.53 12.03
C ASN A 45 2.44 3.67 12.23
N ASP A 46 1.77 3.35 11.13
CA ASP A 46 0.59 2.51 11.08
C ASP A 46 0.85 1.29 10.18
N LEU A 47 0.27 0.15 10.56
CA LEU A 47 0.48 -1.11 9.87
C LEU A 47 -0.05 -1.07 8.43
N VAL A 48 -1.22 -0.45 8.20
CA VAL A 48 -1.81 -0.34 6.85
C VAL A 48 -0.98 0.58 5.99
N SER A 49 -0.45 1.67 6.56
CA SER A 49 0.43 2.61 5.85
C SER A 49 1.74 1.93 5.44
N HIS A 50 2.38 1.21 6.37
CA HIS A 50 3.60 0.42 6.07
C HIS A 50 3.33 -0.68 5.04
N ALA A 51 2.24 -1.44 5.20
CA ALA A 51 1.83 -2.47 4.25
C ALA A 51 1.59 -1.91 2.85
N SER A 52 0.96 -0.73 2.74
CA SER A 52 0.70 -0.08 1.47
C SER A 52 1.99 0.27 0.71
N VAL A 53 2.99 0.78 1.42
CA VAL A 53 4.30 1.07 0.81
C VAL A 53 4.98 -0.23 0.38
N VAL A 54 4.95 -1.28 1.21
CA VAL A 54 5.58 -2.58 0.92
C VAL A 54 4.92 -3.28 -0.26
N PHE A 55 3.59 -3.31 -0.31
CA PHE A 55 2.82 -3.89 -1.42
C PHE A 55 3.11 -3.16 -2.73
N ASN A 56 3.22 -1.84 -2.68
CA ASN A 56 3.60 -1.09 -3.86
C ASN A 56 5.04 -1.40 -4.30
N LEU A 57 6.00 -1.49 -3.38
CA LEU A 57 7.38 -1.85 -3.72
C LEU A 57 7.43 -3.22 -4.40
N TYR A 58 6.70 -4.21 -3.86
CA TYR A 58 6.56 -5.53 -4.48
C TYR A 58 5.91 -5.44 -5.86
N TYR A 59 4.82 -4.70 -6.00
CA TYR A 59 4.14 -4.48 -7.27
C TYR A 59 5.06 -3.85 -8.33
N LYS A 60 5.88 -2.87 -7.95
CA LYS A 60 6.88 -2.26 -8.85
C LYS A 60 8.00 -3.22 -9.21
N ALA A 61 8.48 -4.03 -8.26
CA ALA A 61 9.47 -5.06 -8.51
C ALA A 61 8.97 -6.13 -9.51
N HIS A 62 7.67 -6.41 -9.51
CA HIS A 62 7.01 -7.37 -10.42
C HIS A 62 6.42 -6.70 -11.67
N SER A 63 7.14 -5.70 -12.22
CA SER A 63 6.78 -5.02 -13.47
C SER A 63 5.37 -4.40 -13.48
N SER A 64 4.82 -4.04 -12.31
CA SER A 64 3.46 -3.48 -12.19
C SER A 64 2.37 -4.41 -12.76
N GLN A 65 2.58 -5.72 -12.70
CA GLN A 65 1.58 -6.70 -13.13
C GLN A 65 0.34 -6.68 -12.21
N PRO A 66 -0.89 -6.69 -12.77
CA PRO A 66 -2.10 -6.69 -11.96
C PRO A 66 -2.19 -7.85 -10.95
N SER A 67 -1.62 -9.00 -11.31
CA SER A 67 -1.53 -10.18 -10.44
C SER A 67 -0.65 -9.97 -9.20
N ALA A 68 0.34 -9.08 -9.26
CA ALA A 68 1.26 -8.82 -8.15
C ALA A 68 0.63 -7.98 -7.03
N CYS A 69 -0.53 -7.37 -7.26
CA CYS A 69 -1.32 -6.67 -6.24
C CYS A 69 -2.44 -7.55 -5.64
N ASN A 70 -2.36 -8.87 -5.83
CA ASN A 70 -3.34 -9.80 -5.29
C ASN A 70 -2.77 -10.50 -4.05
N PHE A 71 -2.92 -9.88 -2.88
CA PHE A 71 -2.54 -10.43 -1.58
C PHE A 71 -3.72 -11.12 -0.90
N GLY A 72 -4.40 -12.02 -1.62
CA GLY A 72 -5.55 -12.76 -1.08
C GLY A 72 -6.76 -11.90 -0.70
N GLY A 73 -6.86 -10.68 -1.25
CA GLY A 73 -7.88 -9.69 -0.90
C GLY A 73 -7.43 -8.62 0.11
N ASP A 74 -6.20 -8.74 0.65
CA ASP A 74 -5.66 -7.78 1.62
C ASP A 74 -5.03 -6.54 0.96
N ALA A 75 -5.09 -6.42 -0.37
CA ALA A 75 -4.56 -5.29 -1.14
C ALA A 75 -5.52 -4.81 -2.22
N MET A 76 -5.37 -3.54 -2.61
CA MET A 76 -6.16 -2.90 -3.66
C MET A 76 -5.33 -1.93 -4.51
N PHE A 77 -5.87 -1.54 -5.66
CA PHE A 77 -5.27 -0.47 -6.47
C PHE A 77 -5.75 0.91 -5.99
N SER A 78 -4.82 1.86 -5.88
CA SER A 78 -5.12 3.28 -5.70
C SER A 78 -4.37 4.13 -6.73
N LEU A 79 -4.85 5.36 -6.92
CA LEU A 79 -4.20 6.38 -7.74
C LEU A 79 -3.26 7.28 -6.91
N ALA A 80 -3.34 7.19 -5.58
CA ALA A 80 -2.51 7.93 -4.64
C ALA A 80 -1.21 7.17 -4.29
N ASP A 81 -0.11 7.91 -4.11
CA ASP A 81 1.17 7.34 -3.67
C ASP A 81 1.11 7.04 -2.16
N PRO A 82 1.30 5.78 -1.72
CA PRO A 82 1.20 5.42 -0.30
C PRO A 82 2.34 5.95 0.57
N CYS A 83 3.38 6.56 0.00
CA CYS A 83 4.44 7.24 0.74
C CYS A 83 4.26 8.77 0.75
N LYS A 84 3.80 9.36 -0.36
CA LYS A 84 3.67 10.83 -0.47
C LYS A 84 2.29 11.35 -0.13
N ASP A 85 1.26 10.59 -0.47
CA ASP A 85 -0.14 11.01 -0.40
C ASP A 85 -0.90 10.13 0.60
N GLN A 86 -0.32 9.92 1.78
CA GLN A 86 -0.90 9.05 2.82
C GLN A 86 -2.23 9.57 3.37
N PHE A 87 -2.45 10.89 3.32
CA PHE A 87 -3.73 11.50 3.71
C PHE A 87 -4.83 11.25 2.66
N SER A 88 -4.49 11.12 1.37
CA SER A 88 -5.48 10.88 0.32
C SER A 88 -5.86 9.40 0.19
N VAL A 89 -5.04 8.46 0.65
CA VAL A 89 -5.43 7.04 0.79
C VAL A 89 -6.62 6.91 1.76
N PHE A 90 -6.60 7.64 2.88
CA PHE A 90 -7.75 7.74 3.79
C PHE A 90 -8.91 8.55 3.18
N SER A 91 -8.60 9.63 2.44
CA SER A 91 -9.63 10.48 1.83
C SER A 91 -10.35 9.82 0.65
N GLU A 92 -9.74 8.91 -0.13
CA GLU A 92 -10.45 8.14 -1.17
C GLU A 92 -11.41 7.11 -0.56
N TYR A 93 -11.07 6.52 0.59
CA TYR A 93 -11.96 5.64 1.35
C TYR A 93 -13.10 6.43 2.04
N TYR A 94 -12.81 7.61 2.58
CA TYR A 94 -13.82 8.52 3.12
C TYR A 94 -14.69 9.12 2.01
N PHE A 95 -14.17 9.54 0.86
CA PHE A 95 -14.99 9.99 -0.27
C PHE A 95 -15.83 8.86 -0.86
N SER A 96 -15.31 7.62 -0.92
CA SER A 96 -16.10 6.47 -1.39
C SER A 96 -17.17 6.03 -0.38
N THR A 97 -17.09 6.47 0.88
CA THR A 97 -18.09 6.24 1.94
C THR A 97 -19.00 7.46 2.19
N VAL A 98 -18.56 8.67 1.85
CA VAL A 98 -19.20 9.95 2.23
C VAL A 98 -19.69 10.76 1.01
N VAL A 99 -19.38 10.35 -0.23
CA VAL A 99 -20.17 10.72 -1.43
C VAL A 99 -21.20 9.63 -1.75
N PHE A 100 -21.88 9.19 -0.70
CA PHE A 100 -23.25 8.67 -0.71
C PHE A 100 -23.98 9.26 0.52
N VAL A 101 -23.90 10.58 0.69
CA VAL A 101 -24.89 11.36 1.45
C VAL A 101 -25.39 12.49 0.58
#